data_AF-A0A5B0GYS3-F1
#
_entry.id   AF-A0A5B0GYS3-F1
#
_cell.length_a   1.000
_cell.length_b   1.000
_cell.length_c   1.000
_cell.angle_alpha   90.00
_cell.angle_beta   90.00
_cell.angle_gamma   90.00
#
_symmetry.space_group_name_H-M   'P 1'
#
loop_
_entity.id
_entity.type
_entity.pdbx_description
1 polymer ?
#
loop_
_entity_poly.entity_id
_entity_poly.type
_entity_poly.pdbx_seq_one_letter_code
_entity_poly.pdbx_strand_id
1 'polypeptide(L)'
;MAAPRPPLPTRAVLRAPRWLANGNPAQHLRNAGLHNRPVPGAADSHEVQTEESYLRRRRPGLIDVEHLAGPTVPVPRLERLLDAQQTADMDYDIGADAVAEVAALQEKAQHSDRLVDGIVVWQAATLCAPAEQLPELTAGVREGLLALRTAGRPEEQVMHSVGVHLVRRSPQLIHRTKLFLLLLQHDHDPRLRDGDLVALQKALDGGEAVFAASQDLYQGVLVPGEVYLAPLLGALSPAVWAFSAHRTLGIIVYTLGQPLQGNSGNAAELLQTLPQQGASPDPARERARIPTLGTAPSSVDPISVGGSGRVGGVEQCL
;
A
#
# COMPACT_ATOMS: atom_id res chain seq x y z
N MET A 1 18.29 -19.60 -34.63
CA MET A 1 16.89 -19.10 -34.61
C MET A 1 16.13 -19.88 -33.56
N ALA A 2 15.64 -19.23 -32.50
CA ALA A 2 14.78 -19.90 -31.52
C ALA A 2 13.39 -20.11 -32.14
N ALA A 3 12.82 -21.31 -31.99
CA ALA A 3 11.46 -21.58 -32.42
C ALA A 3 10.48 -20.63 -31.70
N PRO A 4 9.42 -20.15 -32.38
CA PRO A 4 8.43 -19.29 -31.74
C PRO A 4 7.80 -20.04 -30.57
N ARG A 5 7.75 -19.39 -29.39
CA ARG A 5 7.10 -19.98 -28.21
C ARG A 5 5.62 -20.25 -28.55
N PRO A 6 5.08 -21.42 -28.18
CA PRO A 6 3.67 -21.70 -28.37
C PRO A 6 2.84 -20.64 -27.62
N PRO A 7 1.67 -20.25 -28.16
CA PRO A 7 0.81 -19.29 -27.49
C PRO A 7 0.38 -19.86 -26.13
N LEU A 8 0.42 -19.02 -25.09
CA LEU A 8 -0.08 -19.40 -23.78
C LEU A 8 -1.57 -19.77 -23.88
N PRO A 9 -2.01 -20.86 -23.23
CA PRO A 9 -3.41 -21.24 -23.25
C PRO A 9 -4.26 -20.15 -22.60
N THR A 10 -5.34 -19.75 -23.27
CA THR A 10 -6.25 -18.69 -22.80
C THR A 10 -7.32 -19.20 -21.83
N ARG A 11 -7.37 -20.53 -21.63
CA ARG A 11 -8.29 -21.22 -20.74
C ARG A 11 -7.55 -22.31 -19.99
N ALA A 12 -7.98 -22.57 -18.77
CA ALA A 12 -7.48 -23.66 -17.94
C ALA A 12 -8.65 -24.45 -17.37
N VAL A 13 -8.44 -25.73 -17.07
CA VAL A 13 -9.39 -26.51 -16.26
C VAL A 13 -8.86 -26.52 -14.84
N LEU A 14 -9.71 -26.15 -13.90
CA LEU A 14 -9.37 -26.01 -12.50
C LEU A 14 -10.37 -26.82 -11.66
N ARG A 15 -9.87 -27.61 -10.72
CA ARG A 15 -10.71 -28.36 -9.79
C ARG A 15 -11.05 -27.46 -8.60
N ALA A 16 -12.27 -26.92 -8.57
CA ALA A 16 -12.76 -26.08 -7.49
C ALA A 16 -13.64 -26.93 -6.54
N PRO A 17 -13.16 -27.24 -5.32
CA PRO A 17 -13.89 -28.11 -4.39
C PRO A 17 -15.27 -27.53 -4.05
N ARG A 18 -16.26 -28.40 -3.82
CA ARG A 18 -17.64 -27.95 -3.52
C ARG A 18 -17.73 -27.07 -2.29
N TRP A 19 -16.88 -27.31 -1.29
CA TRP A 19 -16.85 -26.54 -0.06
C TRP A 19 -16.28 -25.13 -0.24
N LEU A 20 -15.60 -24.83 -1.36
CA LEU A 20 -14.98 -23.53 -1.61
C LEU A 20 -16.02 -22.41 -1.53
N ALA A 21 -15.71 -21.38 -0.74
CA ALA A 21 -16.58 -20.21 -0.52
C ALA A 21 -18.02 -20.58 -0.14
N ASN A 22 -18.17 -21.31 0.96
CA ASN A 22 -19.46 -21.68 1.55
C ASN A 22 -20.37 -22.44 0.59
N GLY A 23 -19.81 -23.39 -0.17
CA GLY A 23 -20.62 -24.17 -1.12
C GLY A 23 -20.73 -23.57 -2.51
N ASN A 24 -20.11 -22.40 -2.78
CA ASN A 24 -20.29 -21.66 -4.02
C ASN A 24 -18.96 -21.36 -4.72
N PRO A 25 -18.28 -22.39 -5.28
CA PRO A 25 -17.00 -22.21 -5.98
C PRO A 25 -17.12 -21.23 -7.16
N ALA A 26 -18.26 -21.22 -7.85
CA ALA A 26 -18.50 -20.33 -8.97
C ALA A 26 -18.48 -18.85 -8.57
N GLN A 27 -18.99 -18.50 -7.39
CA GLN A 27 -18.92 -17.13 -6.86
C GLN A 27 -17.49 -16.75 -6.52
N HIS A 28 -16.72 -17.63 -5.90
CA HIS A 28 -15.31 -17.35 -5.60
C HIS A 28 -14.49 -17.08 -6.88
N LEU A 29 -14.69 -17.89 -7.92
CA LEU A 29 -14.05 -17.71 -9.22
C LEU A 29 -14.46 -16.38 -9.86
N ARG A 30 -15.74 -15.98 -9.78
CA ARG A 30 -16.19 -14.66 -10.23
C ARG A 30 -15.56 -13.51 -9.43
N ASN A 31 -15.47 -13.64 -8.10
CA ASN A 31 -14.79 -12.65 -7.26
C ASN A 31 -13.30 -12.52 -7.60
N ALA A 32 -12.67 -13.60 -8.08
CA ALA A 32 -11.32 -13.60 -8.65
C ALA A 32 -11.24 -13.01 -10.07
N GLY A 33 -12.32 -12.47 -10.63
CA GLY A 33 -12.36 -11.99 -12.02
C GLY A 33 -12.09 -13.10 -13.03
N LEU A 34 -12.59 -14.31 -12.74
CA LEU A 34 -12.52 -15.47 -13.63
C LEU A 34 -13.93 -15.81 -14.13
N HIS A 35 -14.11 -15.78 -15.44
CA HIS A 35 -15.22 -16.50 -16.07
C HIS A 35 -15.02 -17.98 -15.85
N ASN A 36 -16.08 -18.66 -15.43
CA ASN A 36 -16.04 -20.08 -15.17
C ASN A 36 -17.25 -20.77 -15.81
N ARG A 37 -17.02 -21.96 -16.34
CA ARG A 37 -18.05 -22.87 -16.85
C ARG A 37 -17.80 -24.27 -16.29
N PRO A 38 -18.80 -24.96 -15.73
CA PRO A 38 -18.62 -26.35 -15.29
C PRO A 38 -18.28 -27.24 -16.49
N VAL A 39 -17.31 -28.14 -16.31
CA VAL A 39 -16.92 -29.11 -17.34
C VAL A 39 -17.93 -30.27 -17.33
N PRO A 40 -18.59 -30.58 -18.46
CA PRO A 40 -19.54 -31.69 -18.51
C PRO A 40 -18.87 -33.01 -18.14
N GLY A 41 -19.48 -33.77 -17.24
CA GLY A 41 -18.99 -35.10 -16.83
C GLY A 41 -17.81 -35.10 -15.85
N ALA A 42 -17.30 -33.93 -15.43
CA ALA A 42 -16.24 -33.82 -14.44
C ALA A 42 -16.73 -33.04 -13.23
N ALA A 43 -17.03 -33.74 -12.13
CA ALA A 43 -17.43 -33.11 -10.88
C ALA A 43 -16.34 -32.13 -10.41
N ASP A 44 -16.77 -30.99 -9.89
CA ASP A 44 -15.93 -29.97 -9.26
C ASP A 44 -14.87 -29.38 -10.20
N SER A 45 -15.03 -29.58 -11.51
CA SER A 45 -14.10 -29.09 -12.53
C SER A 45 -14.73 -27.94 -13.29
N HIS A 46 -14.00 -26.83 -13.35
CA HIS A 46 -14.42 -25.61 -14.02
C HIS A 46 -13.40 -25.26 -15.11
N GLU A 47 -13.88 -25.05 -16.33
CA GLU A 47 -13.11 -24.33 -17.35
C GLU A 47 -13.11 -22.85 -16.95
N VAL A 48 -11.93 -22.29 -16.69
CA VAL A 48 -11.74 -20.92 -16.23
C VAL A 48 -10.97 -20.09 -17.26
N GLN A 49 -11.34 -18.82 -17.36
CA GLN A 49 -10.70 -17.83 -18.20
C GLN A 49 -10.73 -16.48 -17.48
N THR A 50 -9.63 -15.72 -17.53
CA THR A 50 -9.61 -14.37 -16.95
C THR A 50 -10.55 -13.44 -17.72
N GLU A 51 -11.23 -12.51 -17.03
CA GLU A 51 -12.09 -11.50 -17.67
C GLU A 51 -11.38 -10.73 -18.78
N GLU A 52 -10.10 -10.41 -18.57
CA GLU A 52 -9.24 -9.71 -19.50
C GLU A 52 -9.08 -10.47 -20.82
N SER A 53 -8.87 -11.79 -20.72
CA SER A 53 -8.75 -12.66 -21.89
C SER A 53 -10.08 -12.88 -22.59
N TYR A 54 -11.17 -12.95 -21.82
CA TYR A 54 -12.52 -13.16 -22.34
C TYR A 54 -13.03 -11.94 -23.12
N LEU A 55 -12.87 -10.73 -22.54
CA LEU A 55 -13.35 -9.48 -23.13
C LEU A 55 -12.41 -8.92 -24.24
N ARG A 56 -11.32 -9.62 -24.56
CA ARG A 56 -10.32 -9.37 -25.63
C ARG A 56 -9.70 -7.96 -25.71
N ARG A 57 -10.03 -7.01 -24.83
CA ARG A 57 -9.54 -5.63 -24.86
C ARG A 57 -9.40 -4.97 -23.48
N ARG A 58 -9.61 -5.71 -22.39
CA ARG A 58 -9.51 -5.16 -21.04
C ARG A 58 -8.11 -5.44 -20.49
N ARG A 59 -7.38 -4.39 -20.10
CA ARG A 59 -6.12 -4.57 -19.35
C ARG A 59 -6.45 -5.06 -17.93
N PRO A 60 -5.59 -5.90 -17.32
CA PRO A 60 -5.74 -6.31 -15.93
C PRO A 60 -5.55 -5.08 -15.02
N GLY A 61 -6.64 -4.42 -14.65
CA GLY A 61 -6.68 -3.34 -13.66
C GLY A 61 -6.61 -3.92 -12.25
N LEU A 62 -5.54 -4.67 -11.95
CA LEU A 62 -5.35 -5.30 -10.64
C LEU A 62 -4.72 -4.35 -9.62
N ILE A 63 -3.99 -3.36 -10.10
CA ILE A 63 -3.42 -2.27 -9.34
C ILE A 63 -3.74 -0.99 -10.10
N ASP A 64 -4.37 -0.04 -9.41
CA ASP A 64 -4.68 1.28 -9.93
C ASP A 64 -3.87 2.32 -9.16
N VAL A 65 -3.35 3.31 -9.88
CA VAL A 65 -2.64 4.45 -9.30
C VAL A 65 -3.42 5.70 -9.66
N GLU A 66 -3.93 6.39 -8.64
CA GLU A 66 -4.63 7.65 -8.79
C GLU A 66 -3.74 8.81 -8.36
N HIS A 67 -3.53 9.78 -9.25
CA HIS A 67 -2.80 11.00 -8.95
C HIS A 67 -3.76 11.99 -8.29
N LEU A 68 -3.64 12.15 -6.97
CA LEU A 68 -4.56 12.98 -6.19
C LEU A 68 -4.13 14.45 -6.15
N ALA A 69 -2.82 14.71 -6.08
CA ALA A 69 -2.26 16.04 -6.14
C ALA A 69 -0.86 16.02 -6.75
N GLY A 70 -0.42 17.14 -7.33
CA GLY A 70 0.92 17.26 -7.90
C GLY A 70 0.97 18.16 -9.13
N PRO A 71 2.13 18.29 -9.79
CA PRO A 71 2.31 19.19 -10.92
C PRO A 71 1.45 18.81 -12.15
N THR A 72 1.08 17.53 -12.28
CA THR A 72 0.24 17.02 -13.37
C THR A 72 -1.26 17.10 -13.06
N VAL A 73 -1.63 17.50 -11.84
CA VAL A 73 -3.02 17.53 -11.36
C VAL A 73 -3.37 18.98 -11.00
N PRO A 74 -4.10 19.71 -11.85
CA PRO A 74 -4.30 21.15 -11.68
C PRO A 74 -5.13 21.51 -10.45
N VAL A 75 -6.04 20.63 -10.05
CA VAL A 75 -6.88 20.77 -8.85
C VAL A 75 -6.72 19.50 -8.01
N PRO A 76 -6.19 19.60 -6.77
CA PRO A 76 -6.09 18.45 -5.88
C PRO A 76 -7.45 17.77 -5.68
N ARG A 77 -7.47 16.44 -5.74
CA ARG A 77 -8.65 15.58 -5.61
C ARG A 77 -8.56 14.71 -4.36
N LEU A 78 -8.22 15.32 -3.23
CA LEU A 78 -7.94 14.60 -1.98
C LEU A 78 -9.22 13.99 -1.38
N GLU A 79 -10.40 14.48 -1.75
CA GLU A 79 -11.71 13.92 -1.39
C GLU A 79 -11.88 12.46 -1.83
N ARG A 80 -11.16 12.03 -2.88
CA ARG A 80 -11.16 10.64 -3.36
C ARG A 80 -10.65 9.64 -2.34
N LEU A 81 -9.91 10.09 -1.32
CA LEU A 81 -9.51 9.26 -0.18
C LEU A 81 -10.73 8.77 0.61
N LEU A 82 -11.78 9.59 0.72
CA LEU A 82 -13.02 9.22 1.41
C LEU A 82 -13.79 8.15 0.61
N ASP A 83 -13.96 8.38 -0.70
CA ASP A 83 -14.57 7.39 -1.61
C ASP A 83 -13.84 6.04 -1.55
N ALA A 84 -12.51 6.09 -1.53
CA ALA A 84 -11.67 4.90 -1.46
C ALA A 84 -11.83 4.15 -0.14
N GLN A 85 -11.91 4.87 0.99
CA GLN A 85 -12.15 4.26 2.30
C GLN A 85 -13.52 3.59 2.36
N GLN A 86 -14.58 4.26 1.90
CA GLN A 86 -15.93 3.70 1.89
C GLN A 86 -16.01 2.39 1.10
N THR A 87 -15.19 2.25 0.05
CA THR A 87 -15.12 1.03 -0.75
C THR A 87 -14.31 -0.09 -0.09
N ALA A 88 -13.45 0.23 0.87
CA ALA A 88 -12.50 -0.73 1.46
C ALA A 88 -13.17 -1.76 2.39
N ASP A 89 -14.41 -1.49 2.83
CA ASP A 89 -15.28 -2.39 3.62
C ASP A 89 -14.60 -2.99 4.87
N MET A 90 -13.56 -2.31 5.37
CA MET A 90 -12.80 -2.69 6.55
C MET A 90 -12.65 -1.46 7.45
N ASP A 91 -13.39 -1.47 8.55
CA ASP A 91 -13.12 -0.60 9.68
C ASP A 91 -11.82 -1.03 10.34
N TYR A 92 -10.85 -0.12 10.32
CA TYR A 92 -9.60 -0.27 11.03
C TYR A 92 -9.73 0.51 12.33
N ASP A 93 -9.93 -0.20 13.43
CA ASP A 93 -9.93 0.41 14.76
C ASP A 93 -8.48 0.74 15.14
N ILE A 94 -8.20 2.03 15.27
CA ILE A 94 -6.87 2.52 15.63
C ILE A 94 -6.82 2.51 17.15
N GLY A 95 -6.11 1.53 17.71
CA GLY A 95 -5.94 1.40 19.15
C GLY A 95 -5.40 2.69 19.78
N ALA A 96 -5.83 2.99 21.00
CA ALA A 96 -5.40 4.17 21.76
C ALA A 96 -3.87 4.29 21.87
N ASP A 97 -3.16 3.16 21.92
CA ASP A 97 -1.69 3.10 21.96
C ASP A 97 -1.05 3.70 20.70
N ALA A 98 -1.62 3.44 19.52
CA ALA A 98 -1.11 3.99 18.27
C ALA A 98 -1.29 5.52 18.20
N VAL A 99 -2.40 6.03 18.73
CA VAL A 99 -2.65 7.49 18.84
C VAL A 99 -1.64 8.13 19.79
N ALA A 100 -1.38 7.49 20.94
CA ALA A 100 -0.38 7.97 21.90
C ALA A 100 1.04 7.96 21.31
N GLU A 101 1.39 6.93 20.51
CA GLU A 101 2.68 6.85 19.82
C GLU A 101 2.85 7.98 18.80
N VAL A 102 1.81 8.29 18.00
CA VAL A 102 1.84 9.42 17.05
C VAL A 102 2.06 10.74 17.79
N ALA A 103 1.39 10.96 18.93
CA ALA A 103 1.56 12.16 19.73
C ALA A 103 3.00 12.28 20.28
N ALA A 104 3.60 11.19 20.74
CA ALA A 104 4.99 11.17 21.20
C ALA A 104 5.99 11.46 20.07
N LEU A 105 5.74 10.93 18.86
CA LEU A 105 6.54 11.25 17.68
C LEU A 105 6.42 12.73 17.29
N GLN A 106 5.22 13.31 17.37
CA GLN A 106 4.99 14.73 17.11
C GLN A 106 5.77 15.62 18.08
N GLU A 107 5.72 15.32 19.38
CA GLU A 107 6.48 16.05 20.40
C GLU A 107 7.99 15.99 20.13
N LYS A 108 8.50 14.81 19.77
CA LYS A 108 9.91 14.64 19.41
C LYS A 108 10.29 15.46 18.17
N ALA A 109 9.45 15.48 17.15
CA ALA A 109 9.72 16.21 15.91
C ALA A 109 9.70 17.73 16.10
N GLN A 110 8.88 18.26 17.01
CA GLN A 110 8.88 19.70 17.34
C GLN A 110 10.23 20.20 17.86
N HIS A 111 11.01 19.32 18.49
CA HIS A 111 12.34 19.61 19.01
C HIS A 111 13.47 19.21 18.07
N SER A 112 13.15 18.71 16.86
CA SER A 112 14.13 18.25 15.89
C SER A 112 14.14 19.10 14.64
N ASP A 113 15.31 19.54 14.23
CA ASP A 113 15.50 20.25 12.95
C ASP A 113 15.67 19.28 11.76
N ARG A 114 15.49 17.97 11.97
CA ARG A 114 15.72 16.94 10.94
C ARG A 114 14.43 16.66 10.18
N LEU A 115 14.48 16.83 8.85
CA LEU A 115 13.35 16.49 7.97
C LEU A 115 12.84 15.05 8.17
N VAL A 116 13.74 14.11 8.45
CA VAL A 116 13.36 12.69 8.60
C VAL A 116 12.39 12.48 9.75
N ASP A 117 12.52 13.26 10.84
CA ASP A 117 11.61 13.15 11.98
C ASP A 117 10.22 13.69 11.61
N GLY A 118 10.15 14.75 10.81
CA GLY A 118 8.91 15.26 10.22
C GLY A 118 8.24 14.25 9.28
N ILE A 119 9.02 13.59 8.41
CA ILE A 119 8.49 12.54 7.51
C ILE A 119 7.91 11.37 8.32
N VAL A 120 8.62 10.91 9.36
CA VAL A 120 8.13 9.83 10.24
C VAL A 120 6.82 10.23 10.91
N VAL A 121 6.71 11.47 11.41
CA VAL A 121 5.46 11.99 11.97
C VAL A 121 4.34 12.04 10.95
N TRP A 122 4.60 12.55 9.74
CA TRP A 122 3.58 12.61 8.68
C TRP A 122 3.13 11.22 8.25
N GLN A 123 4.06 10.26 8.15
CA GLN A 123 3.75 8.87 7.84
C GLN A 123 2.88 8.24 8.93
N ALA A 124 3.26 8.39 10.21
CA ALA A 124 2.53 7.84 11.34
C ALA A 124 1.15 8.49 11.53
N ALA A 125 1.06 9.81 11.38
CA ALA A 125 -0.20 10.54 11.41
C ALA A 125 -1.12 10.10 10.27
N THR A 126 -0.59 9.92 9.05
CA THR A 126 -1.39 9.45 7.91
C THR A 126 -1.83 8.01 8.09
N LEU A 127 -1.02 7.17 8.74
CA LEU A 127 -1.38 5.79 9.09
C LEU A 127 -2.52 5.72 10.10
N CYS A 128 -2.51 6.61 11.10
CA CYS A 128 -3.42 6.55 12.26
C CYS A 128 -4.56 7.57 12.23
N ALA A 129 -4.66 8.42 11.21
CA ALA A 129 -5.76 9.38 11.14
C ALA A 129 -7.11 8.70 10.88
N PRO A 130 -8.23 9.21 11.46
CA PRO A 130 -9.57 8.85 11.02
C PRO A 130 -9.76 9.15 9.53
N ALA A 131 -10.62 8.38 8.87
CA ALA A 131 -10.84 8.48 7.44
C ALA A 131 -11.29 9.89 7.01
N GLU A 132 -12.14 10.51 7.82
CA GLU A 132 -12.71 11.85 7.59
C GLU A 132 -11.64 12.94 7.58
N GLN A 133 -10.55 12.72 8.32
CA GLN A 133 -9.45 13.68 8.46
C GLN A 133 -8.35 13.48 7.40
N LEU A 134 -8.38 12.37 6.65
CA LEU A 134 -7.34 12.05 5.68
C LEU A 134 -7.13 13.12 4.59
N PRO A 135 -8.19 13.68 3.97
CA PRO A 135 -8.00 14.70 2.93
C PRO A 135 -7.27 15.94 3.46
N GLU A 136 -7.69 16.44 4.63
CA GLU A 136 -7.10 17.62 5.26
C GLU A 136 -5.67 17.35 5.73
N LEU A 137 -5.44 16.22 6.40
CA LEU A 137 -4.09 15.83 6.83
C LEU A 137 -3.15 15.70 5.62
N THR A 138 -3.59 15.04 4.55
CA THR A 138 -2.80 14.83 3.34
C THR A 138 -2.50 16.15 2.63
N ALA A 139 -3.45 17.10 2.64
CA ALA A 139 -3.23 18.46 2.17
C ALA A 139 -2.14 19.15 3.02
N GLY A 140 -2.25 19.09 4.34
CA GLY A 140 -1.29 19.67 5.28
C GLY A 140 0.11 19.09 5.13
N VAL A 141 0.25 17.77 4.95
CA VAL A 141 1.55 17.13 4.67
C VAL A 141 2.15 17.67 3.37
N ARG A 142 1.34 17.74 2.30
CA ARG A 142 1.80 18.28 1.01
C ARG A 142 2.23 19.75 1.13
N GLU A 143 1.44 20.57 1.81
CA GLU A 143 1.75 21.98 2.04
C GLU A 143 3.01 22.16 2.89
N GLY A 144 3.16 21.35 3.94
CA GLY A 144 4.37 21.29 4.75
C GLY A 144 5.61 20.98 3.91
N LEU A 145 5.53 19.99 3.02
CA LEU A 145 6.63 19.66 2.10
C LEU A 145 6.94 20.79 1.11
N LEU A 146 5.91 21.44 0.55
CA LEU A 146 6.06 22.60 -0.35
C LEU A 146 6.60 23.85 0.37
N ALA A 147 6.40 23.95 1.68
CA ALA A 147 6.87 25.06 2.51
C ALA A 147 8.36 24.94 2.87
N LEU A 148 8.98 23.77 2.70
CA LEU A 148 10.40 23.57 3.00
C LEU A 148 11.30 24.45 2.12
N ARG A 149 12.34 25.03 2.75
CA ARG A 149 13.33 25.93 2.12
C ARG A 149 14.75 25.43 2.35
N THR A 150 15.64 25.80 1.44
CA THR A 150 17.06 25.49 1.56
C THR A 150 17.71 26.42 2.59
N ALA A 151 18.56 25.90 3.48
CA ALA A 151 19.28 26.78 4.39
C ALA A 151 20.22 27.73 3.62
N GLY A 152 20.20 28.99 4.02
CA GLY A 152 20.97 30.06 3.36
C GLY A 152 20.36 30.59 2.06
N ARG A 153 19.25 30.02 1.58
CA ARG A 153 18.48 30.49 0.41
C ARG A 153 16.97 30.35 0.64
N PRO A 154 16.37 31.22 1.47
CA PRO A 154 14.95 31.14 1.82
C PRO A 154 14.00 31.34 0.62
N GLU A 155 14.48 31.94 -0.46
CA GLU A 155 13.75 32.10 -1.73
C GLU A 155 13.68 30.80 -2.55
N GLU A 156 14.61 29.87 -2.32
CA GLU A 156 14.70 28.61 -3.07
C GLU A 156 13.81 27.55 -2.39
N GLN A 157 12.69 27.23 -3.03
CA GLN A 157 11.86 26.10 -2.63
C GLN A 157 12.61 24.80 -2.91
N VAL A 158 12.76 23.96 -1.89
CA VAL A 158 13.42 22.68 -2.10
C VAL A 158 12.52 21.80 -2.97
N MET A 159 11.26 21.62 -2.59
CA MET A 159 10.36 20.68 -3.26
C MET A 159 9.28 21.44 -4.05
N HIS A 160 9.47 21.63 -5.35
CA HIS A 160 8.50 22.34 -6.20
C HIS A 160 7.43 21.42 -6.83
N SER A 161 7.64 20.11 -6.78
CA SER A 161 6.81 19.11 -7.47
C SER A 161 6.30 18.01 -6.55
N VAL A 162 5.97 18.38 -5.31
CA VAL A 162 5.36 17.44 -4.36
C VAL A 162 4.04 16.92 -4.92
N GLY A 163 3.93 15.60 -4.96
CA GLY A 163 2.74 14.89 -5.43
C GLY A 163 2.22 13.92 -4.39
N VAL A 164 0.92 13.65 -4.45
CA VAL A 164 0.21 12.67 -3.63
C VAL A 164 -0.46 11.69 -4.58
N HIS A 165 -0.19 10.40 -4.37
CA HIS A 165 -0.74 9.33 -5.18
C HIS A 165 -1.41 8.32 -4.26
N LEU A 166 -2.50 7.74 -4.74
CA LEU A 166 -3.16 6.63 -4.09
C LEU A 166 -2.99 5.37 -4.94
N VAL A 167 -2.30 4.38 -4.38
CA VAL A 167 -2.12 3.07 -5.00
C VAL A 167 -3.15 2.12 -4.39
N ARG A 168 -4.06 1.63 -5.22
CA ARG A 168 -5.12 0.69 -4.82
C ARG A 168 -4.91 -0.65 -5.48
N ARG A 169 -5.32 -1.71 -4.79
CA ARG A 169 -5.44 -3.05 -5.36
C ARG A 169 -6.90 -3.35 -5.65
N SER A 170 -7.16 -4.04 -6.76
CA SER A 170 -8.47 -4.61 -7.03
C SER A 170 -8.75 -5.78 -6.07
N PRO A 171 -9.99 -5.94 -5.57
CA PRO A 171 -10.40 -7.13 -4.82
C PRO A 171 -10.11 -8.44 -5.57
N GLN A 172 -10.16 -8.41 -6.90
CA GLN A 172 -9.86 -9.57 -7.75
C GLN A 172 -8.45 -10.10 -7.53
N LEU A 173 -7.46 -9.22 -7.30
CA LEU A 173 -6.08 -9.63 -7.04
C LEU A 173 -5.99 -10.47 -5.76
N ILE A 174 -6.72 -10.08 -4.71
CA ILE A 174 -6.78 -10.81 -3.44
C ILE A 174 -7.35 -12.20 -3.65
N HIS A 175 -8.48 -12.29 -4.35
CA HIS A 175 -9.13 -13.55 -4.64
C HIS A 175 -8.29 -14.45 -5.54
N ARG A 176 -7.58 -13.90 -6.53
CA ARG A 176 -6.64 -14.65 -7.39
C ARG A 176 -5.50 -15.25 -6.57
N THR A 177 -4.88 -14.46 -5.68
CA THR A 177 -3.80 -14.94 -4.82
C THR A 177 -4.30 -16.01 -3.84
N LYS A 178 -5.44 -15.78 -3.17
CA LYS A 178 -6.04 -16.74 -2.23
C LYS A 178 -6.48 -18.04 -2.92
N LEU A 179 -7.02 -17.96 -4.13
CA LEU A 179 -7.48 -19.12 -4.88
C LEU A 179 -6.34 -20.12 -5.10
N PHE A 180 -5.17 -19.67 -5.53
CA PHE A 180 -4.03 -20.57 -5.74
C PHE A 180 -3.64 -21.32 -4.46
N LEU A 181 -3.63 -20.62 -3.33
CA LEU A 181 -3.27 -21.18 -2.03
C LEU A 181 -4.30 -22.21 -1.55
N LEU A 182 -5.59 -21.90 -1.69
CA LEU A 182 -6.68 -22.81 -1.32
C LEU A 182 -6.62 -24.09 -2.16
N LEU A 183 -6.29 -23.99 -3.45
CA LEU A 183 -6.15 -25.14 -4.33
C LEU A 183 -4.91 -25.96 -4.00
N LEU A 184 -3.78 -25.29 -3.76
CA LEU A 184 -2.55 -25.96 -3.34
C LEU A 184 -2.79 -26.73 -2.03
N GLN A 185 -3.46 -26.13 -1.07
CA GLN A 185 -3.77 -26.78 0.20
C GLN A 185 -4.75 -27.94 0.03
N HIS A 186 -5.82 -27.77 -0.75
CA HIS A 186 -6.71 -28.88 -1.12
C HIS A 186 -5.95 -30.07 -1.73
N ASP A 187 -4.93 -29.78 -2.54
CA ASP A 187 -4.12 -30.80 -3.18
C ASP A 187 -3.08 -31.44 -2.23
N HIS A 188 -2.78 -30.85 -1.07
CA HIS A 188 -1.80 -31.39 -0.11
C HIS A 188 -2.41 -31.91 1.20
N ASP A 189 -3.61 -31.48 1.56
CA ASP A 189 -4.32 -31.91 2.77
C ASP A 189 -5.41 -32.94 2.43
N PRO A 190 -5.22 -34.23 2.79
CA PRO A 190 -6.21 -35.27 2.53
C PRO A 190 -7.57 -34.99 3.15
N ARG A 191 -7.63 -34.36 4.34
CA ARG A 191 -8.90 -34.08 5.03
C ARG A 191 -9.72 -33.05 4.28
N LEU A 192 -9.07 -31.98 3.81
CA LEU A 192 -9.73 -30.96 3.00
C LEU A 192 -10.17 -31.50 1.63
N ARG A 193 -9.38 -32.42 1.05
CA ARG A 193 -9.74 -33.10 -0.19
C ARG A 193 -10.98 -33.97 -0.05
N ASP A 194 -11.11 -34.65 1.09
CA ASP A 194 -12.27 -35.48 1.42
C ASP A 194 -13.49 -34.64 1.86
N GLY A 195 -13.32 -33.33 2.01
CA GLY A 195 -14.37 -32.40 2.41
C GLY A 195 -14.66 -32.41 3.92
N ASP A 196 -13.76 -32.98 4.73
CA ASP A 196 -13.83 -32.89 6.19
C ASP A 196 -13.39 -31.49 6.65
N LEU A 197 -14.38 -30.61 6.81
CA LEU A 197 -14.18 -29.25 7.31
C LEU A 197 -14.34 -29.16 8.83
N VAL A 198 -14.59 -30.26 9.55
CA VAL A 198 -14.98 -30.20 10.97
C VAL A 198 -13.87 -29.59 11.82
N ALA A 199 -12.62 -30.00 11.58
CA ALA A 199 -11.47 -29.41 12.25
C ALA A 199 -11.28 -27.93 11.88
N LEU A 200 -11.57 -27.57 10.62
CA LEU A 200 -11.45 -26.19 10.13
C LEU A 200 -12.50 -25.27 10.76
N GLN A 201 -13.75 -25.72 10.78
CA GLN A 201 -14.86 -24.99 11.38
C GLN A 201 -14.66 -24.82 12.88
N LYS A 202 -14.25 -25.88 13.58
CA LYS A 202 -13.96 -25.81 15.02
C LYS A 202 -12.87 -24.80 15.35
N ALA A 203 -11.81 -24.74 14.53
CA ALA A 203 -10.74 -23.78 14.72
C ALA A 203 -11.22 -22.35 14.41
N LEU A 204 -12.00 -22.14 13.35
CA LEU A 204 -12.63 -20.83 13.06
C LEU A 204 -13.56 -20.37 14.19
N ASP A 205 -14.42 -21.25 14.69
CA ASP A 205 -15.36 -20.97 15.79
C ASP A 205 -14.62 -20.68 17.11
N GLY A 206 -13.44 -21.28 17.28
CA GLY A 206 -12.53 -21.00 18.39
C GLY A 206 -11.72 -19.70 18.26
N GLY A 207 -11.90 -18.96 17.17
CA GLY A 207 -11.10 -17.77 16.87
C GLY A 207 -9.65 -18.07 16.46
N GLU A 208 -9.33 -19.34 16.21
CA GLU A 208 -8.02 -19.73 15.72
C GLU A 208 -7.90 -19.39 14.23
N ALA A 209 -6.77 -18.81 13.86
CA ALA A 209 -6.45 -18.58 12.47
C ALA A 209 -6.10 -19.91 11.79
N VAL A 210 -7.08 -20.55 11.16
CA VAL A 210 -6.92 -21.90 10.58
C VAL A 210 -5.99 -21.93 9.37
N PHE A 211 -5.72 -20.77 8.80
CA PHE A 211 -4.75 -20.55 7.72
C PHE A 211 -3.63 -19.57 8.15
N ALA A 212 -3.26 -19.57 9.45
CA ALA A 212 -2.31 -18.61 10.04
C ALA A 212 -0.86 -18.76 9.60
N ALA A 213 -0.43 -19.90 9.03
CA ALA A 213 0.96 -20.14 8.63
C ALA A 213 1.52 -19.08 7.66
N SER A 214 0.64 -18.18 7.19
CA SER A 214 0.97 -17.09 6.31
C SER A 214 0.12 -15.85 6.56
N GLN A 215 -0.65 -15.72 7.65
CA GLN A 215 -1.42 -14.49 7.91
C GLN A 215 -0.51 -13.26 8.04
N ASP A 216 0.60 -13.36 8.78
CA ASP A 216 1.56 -12.26 8.93
C ASP A 216 2.40 -12.04 7.66
N LEU A 217 2.76 -13.11 6.96
CA LEU A 217 3.45 -13.02 5.66
C LEU A 217 2.52 -12.48 4.56
N TYR A 218 1.22 -12.76 4.65
CA TYR A 218 0.18 -12.31 3.75
C TYR A 218 -0.31 -10.91 4.08
N GLN A 219 -0.14 -10.38 5.28
CA GLN A 219 -0.28 -8.93 5.42
C GLN A 219 0.77 -8.24 4.55
N GLY A 220 2.03 -8.71 4.54
CA GLY A 220 3.06 -8.19 3.63
C GLY A 220 2.84 -8.50 2.13
N VAL A 221 2.32 -9.70 1.78
CA VAL A 221 2.13 -10.14 0.37
C VAL A 221 0.75 -9.82 -0.22
N LEU A 222 -0.33 -9.83 0.59
CA LEU A 222 -1.67 -9.35 0.22
C LEU A 222 -1.80 -7.84 0.37
N VAL A 223 -0.87 -7.14 1.02
CA VAL A 223 -0.54 -5.76 0.66
C VAL A 223 0.59 -5.83 -0.39
N PRO A 224 0.35 -6.26 -1.64
CA PRO A 224 1.41 -6.36 -2.65
C PRO A 224 2.14 -5.03 -2.86
N GLY A 225 1.53 -3.92 -2.46
CA GLY A 225 2.25 -2.67 -2.43
C GLY A 225 3.42 -2.66 -1.45
N GLU A 226 3.45 -3.30 -0.28
CA GLU A 226 4.63 -3.22 0.60
C GLU A 226 5.85 -3.92 0.01
N VAL A 227 5.72 -5.19 -0.36
CA VAL A 227 6.85 -5.99 -0.86
C VAL A 227 7.33 -5.51 -2.24
N TYR A 228 6.46 -4.95 -3.08
CA TYR A 228 6.84 -4.49 -4.43
C TYR A 228 7.05 -2.98 -4.53
N LEU A 229 6.32 -2.16 -3.76
CA LEU A 229 6.50 -0.71 -3.74
C LEU A 229 7.72 -0.34 -2.90
N ALA A 230 8.01 -0.99 -1.78
CA ALA A 230 9.18 -0.62 -0.97
C ALA A 230 10.51 -0.70 -1.75
N PRO A 231 10.79 -1.77 -2.54
CA PRO A 231 11.95 -1.79 -3.44
C PRO A 231 11.90 -0.70 -4.52
N LEU A 232 10.70 -0.37 -5.03
CA LEU A 232 10.54 0.72 -6.00
C LEU A 232 10.85 2.08 -5.38
N LEU A 233 10.39 2.33 -4.15
CA LEU A 233 10.74 3.52 -3.37
C LEU A 233 12.25 3.56 -3.07
N GLY A 234 12.89 2.40 -2.90
CA GLY A 234 14.34 2.25 -2.75
C GLY A 234 15.15 2.26 -4.05
N ALA A 235 14.53 2.38 -5.23
CA ALA A 235 15.22 2.24 -6.52
C ALA A 235 16.29 3.32 -6.78
N LEU A 236 16.20 4.45 -6.09
CA LEU A 236 17.18 5.55 -6.17
C LEU A 236 18.13 5.59 -4.97
N SER A 237 18.21 4.52 -4.17
CA SER A 237 19.12 4.45 -3.03
C SER A 237 20.56 4.82 -3.42
N PRO A 238 21.24 5.73 -2.69
CA PRO A 238 20.92 6.20 -1.33
C PRO A 238 19.95 7.39 -1.26
N ALA A 239 19.40 7.85 -2.38
CA ALA A 239 18.46 8.96 -2.41
C ALA A 239 17.02 8.51 -2.09
N VAL A 240 16.30 9.37 -1.38
CA VAL A 240 14.88 9.24 -1.04
C VAL A 240 14.09 10.19 -1.95
N TRP A 241 13.13 9.66 -2.69
CA TRP A 241 12.29 10.46 -3.62
C TRP A 241 10.81 10.43 -3.25
N ALA A 242 10.41 9.54 -2.34
CA ALA A 242 9.05 9.39 -1.86
C ALA A 242 9.01 8.63 -0.53
N PHE A 243 7.89 8.77 0.19
CA PHE A 243 7.54 7.93 1.34
C PHE A 243 6.07 7.54 1.25
N SER A 244 5.66 6.50 1.98
CA SER A 244 4.31 5.93 1.88
C SER A 244 3.66 5.66 3.23
N ALA A 245 2.35 5.86 3.31
CA ALA A 245 1.51 5.46 4.43
C ALA A 245 0.52 4.38 3.96
N HIS A 246 0.48 3.27 4.69
CA HIS A 246 -0.23 2.06 4.30
C HIS A 246 -1.58 2.00 5.02
N ARG A 247 -2.69 1.89 4.30
CA ARG A 247 -4.04 1.88 4.89
C ARG A 247 -4.90 0.78 4.28
N THR A 248 -6.06 0.52 4.90
CA THR A 248 -7.05 -0.44 4.37
C THR A 248 -7.55 -0.05 2.98
N LEU A 249 -7.70 1.25 2.71
CA LEU A 249 -8.10 1.80 1.40
C LEU A 249 -7.05 1.65 0.29
N GLY A 250 -5.78 1.44 0.66
CA GLY A 250 -4.63 1.42 -0.26
C GLY A 250 -3.40 2.08 0.35
N ILE A 251 -2.43 2.41 -0.50
CA ILE A 251 -1.18 3.05 -0.07
C ILE A 251 -1.17 4.49 -0.58
N ILE A 252 -1.05 5.43 0.35
CA ILE A 252 -0.88 6.84 0.05
C ILE A 252 0.62 7.09 -0.10
N VAL A 253 1.05 7.54 -1.28
CA VAL A 253 2.46 7.80 -1.60
C VAL A 253 2.66 9.30 -1.76
N TYR A 254 3.56 9.85 -0.96
CA TYR A 254 4.02 11.23 -1.06
C TYR A 254 5.32 11.26 -1.86
N THR A 255 5.26 11.77 -3.09
CA THR A 255 6.45 11.99 -3.91
C THR A 255 7.01 13.38 -3.67
N LEU A 256 8.33 13.49 -3.50
CA LEU A 256 9.02 14.75 -3.19
C LEU A 256 9.27 15.60 -4.45
N GLY A 257 9.04 15.03 -5.64
CA GLY A 257 9.28 15.67 -6.93
C GLY A 257 10.75 15.69 -7.37
N GLN A 258 11.66 15.39 -6.46
CA GLN A 258 13.08 15.23 -6.71
C GLN A 258 13.71 14.24 -5.70
N PRO A 259 14.82 13.58 -6.05
CA PRO A 259 15.57 12.76 -5.11
C PRO A 259 16.30 13.65 -4.09
N LEU A 260 16.18 13.32 -2.81
CA LEU A 260 16.94 13.91 -1.70
C LEU A 260 18.00 12.92 -1.24
N GLN A 261 19.20 13.38 -0.85
CA GLN A 261 20.16 12.44 -0.28
C GLN A 261 19.68 11.95 1.09
N GLY A 262 19.63 10.63 1.28
CA GLY A 262 19.28 10.01 2.54
C GLY A 262 20.40 9.99 3.59
N ASN A 263 21.61 10.45 3.25
CA ASN A 263 22.76 10.45 4.16
C ASN A 263 22.88 11.78 4.92
N SER A 264 22.35 11.82 6.15
CA SER A 264 22.65 12.90 7.08
C SER A 264 24.02 12.67 7.74
N GLY A 265 25.11 12.97 7.03
CA GLY A 265 26.44 13.12 7.64
C GLY A 265 27.56 12.29 7.03
N ASN A 266 28.79 12.67 7.41
CA ASN A 266 30.06 12.05 7.00
C ASN A 266 29.96 10.53 6.94
N ALA A 267 30.56 9.96 5.88
CA ALA A 267 30.73 8.52 5.70
C ALA A 267 31.09 7.84 7.03
N ALA A 268 30.13 7.12 7.61
CA ALA A 268 30.32 6.39 8.86
C ALA A 268 31.21 5.16 8.65
N GLU A 269 31.34 4.71 7.40
CA GLU A 269 32.23 3.63 7.00
C GLU A 269 33.18 4.02 5.86
N LEU A 270 34.38 3.45 5.87
CA LEU A 270 35.38 3.60 4.80
C LEU A 270 34.86 3.12 3.43
N LEU A 271 33.86 2.24 3.39
CA LEU A 271 33.19 1.86 2.14
C LEU A 271 32.28 2.97 1.58
N GLN A 272 31.80 3.88 2.43
CA GLN A 272 31.02 5.06 2.01
C GLN A 272 31.90 6.22 1.53
N THR A 273 33.22 6.19 1.81
CA THR A 273 34.20 7.10 1.19
C THR A 273 34.68 6.59 -0.17
N LEU A 274 34.51 5.30 -0.47
CA LEU A 274 34.78 4.79 -1.80
C LEU A 274 33.80 5.42 -2.81
N PRO A 275 34.28 5.88 -3.97
CA PRO A 275 33.40 6.35 -5.02
C PRO A 275 32.47 5.20 -5.43
N GLN A 276 31.17 5.33 -5.14
CA GLN A 276 30.16 4.46 -5.69
C GLN A 276 30.20 4.62 -7.20
N GLN A 277 30.85 3.68 -7.90
CA GLN A 277 30.81 3.57 -9.35
C GLN A 277 29.43 3.06 -9.76
N GLY A 278 28.45 3.96 -9.76
CA GLY A 278 27.26 3.80 -10.59
C GLY A 278 27.62 4.07 -12.06
N ALA A 279 26.83 3.51 -12.98
CA ALA A 279 26.97 3.73 -14.42
C ALA A 279 26.53 5.15 -14.82
N SER A 280 27.26 6.18 -14.40
CA SER A 280 27.15 7.55 -14.90
C SER A 280 28.55 8.20 -14.87
N PRO A 281 28.95 9.00 -15.87
CA PRO A 281 30.35 9.36 -16.09
C PRO A 281 30.92 10.37 -15.08
N ASP A 282 30.12 10.94 -14.18
CA ASP A 282 30.56 11.99 -13.26
C ASP A 282 29.70 12.07 -11.97
N PRO A 283 30.05 11.28 -10.93
CA PRO A 283 29.31 11.27 -9.67
C PRO A 283 29.42 12.58 -8.88
N ALA A 284 30.45 13.41 -9.12
CA ALA A 284 30.60 14.70 -8.44
C ALA A 284 29.57 15.72 -8.96
N ARG A 285 29.28 15.66 -10.27
CA ARG A 285 28.29 16.53 -10.91
C ARG A 285 26.85 16.15 -10.55
N GLU A 286 26.57 14.87 -10.29
CA GLU A 286 25.26 14.43 -9.76
C GLU A 286 25.07 14.84 -8.30
N ARG A 287 26.09 14.66 -7.44
CA ARG A 287 26.02 15.10 -6.03
C ARG A 287 25.82 16.61 -5.89
N ALA A 288 26.46 17.41 -6.74
CA ALA A 288 26.29 18.86 -6.78
C ALA A 288 24.88 19.32 -7.23
N ARG A 289 24.09 18.43 -7.87
CA ARG A 289 22.71 18.71 -8.29
C ARG A 289 21.67 18.36 -7.22
N ILE A 290 22.03 17.58 -6.20
CA ILE A 290 21.11 17.16 -5.16
C ILE A 290 21.17 18.20 -4.03
N PRO A 291 20.08 18.96 -3.77
CA PRO A 291 20.08 19.98 -2.73
C PRO A 291 20.33 19.36 -1.35
N THR A 292 21.29 19.92 -0.61
CA THR A 292 21.39 19.66 0.84
C THR A 292 20.37 20.51 1.56
N LEU A 293 19.42 19.84 2.20
CA LEU A 293 18.49 20.49 3.12
C LEU A 293 19.28 21.07 4.29
N GLY A 294 18.94 22.29 4.70
CA GLY A 294 19.28 22.73 6.04
C GLY A 294 18.03 22.94 6.87
N THR A 295 18.25 23.28 8.12
CA THR A 295 17.25 23.29 9.18
C THR A 295 16.08 24.22 8.82
N ALA A 296 14.86 23.69 8.87
CA ALA A 296 13.65 24.48 8.64
C ALA A 296 13.42 25.44 9.83
N PRO A 297 12.89 26.65 9.61
CA PRO A 297 12.41 27.47 10.71
C PRO A 297 11.23 26.75 11.41
N SER A 298 11.28 26.72 12.74
CA SER A 298 10.42 25.97 13.67
C SER A 298 8.94 26.40 13.72
N SER A 299 8.36 26.91 12.63
CA SER A 299 7.04 27.57 12.63
C SER A 299 5.96 26.83 11.85
N VAL A 300 6.08 25.51 11.65
CA VAL A 300 4.92 24.73 11.21
C VAL A 300 4.04 24.54 12.44
N ASP A 301 2.96 25.31 12.52
CA ASP A 301 1.94 25.12 13.54
C ASP A 301 1.53 23.64 13.56
N PRO A 302 1.46 23.01 14.75
CA PRO A 302 1.02 21.63 14.83
C PRO A 302 -0.38 21.54 14.21
N ILE A 303 -0.54 20.66 13.22
CA ILE A 303 -1.86 20.28 12.71
C ILE A 303 -2.64 19.81 13.94
N SER A 304 -3.57 20.64 14.38
CA SER A 304 -4.34 20.43 15.60
C SER A 304 -5.33 19.31 15.31
N VAL A 305 -4.94 18.06 15.61
CA VAL A 305 -5.83 16.90 15.58
C VAL A 305 -6.77 16.99 16.79
N GLY A 306 -7.67 17.97 16.75
CA GLY A 306 -8.52 18.38 17.86
C GLY A 306 -9.99 18.27 17.52
N GLY A 307 -10.44 17.11 17.06
CA GLY A 307 -11.86 16.79 16.89
C GLY A 307 -12.42 16.12 18.14
N SER A 308 -12.90 16.90 19.11
CA SER A 308 -13.69 16.39 20.25
C SER A 308 -15.04 15.85 19.74
N GLY A 309 -15.06 14.58 19.35
CA GLY A 309 -16.29 13.84 19.10
C GLY A 309 -16.98 13.55 20.43
N ARG A 310 -17.96 14.39 20.79
CA ARG A 310 -18.94 14.08 21.84
C ARG A 310 -19.58 12.73 21.52
N VAL A 311 -19.28 11.73 22.34
CA VAL A 311 -20.07 10.49 22.45
C VAL A 311 -21.45 10.90 22.96
N GLY A 312 -22.40 11.03 22.03
CA GLY A 312 -23.81 11.17 22.37
C GLY A 312 -24.29 9.89 23.02
N GLY A 313 -24.65 9.97 24.30
CA GLY A 313 -25.29 8.89 25.03
C GLY A 313 -26.59 8.49 24.34
N VAL A 314 -26.69 7.21 24.00
CA VAL A 314 -27.95 6.58 23.61
C VAL A 314 -28.72 6.32 24.89
N GLU A 315 -29.69 7.17 25.19
CA GLU A 315 -30.75 6.88 26.15
C GLU A 315 -31.62 5.74 25.61
N GLN A 316 -31.82 4.75 26.48
CA GLN A 316 -32.71 3.63 26.30
C GLN A 316 -34.15 4.10 26.17
N CYS A 317 -34.81 3.70 25.09
CA CYS A 317 -36.24 3.44 25.06
C CYS A 317 -36.46 2.09 24.38
N LEU A 318 -36.44 1.05 25.22
CA LEU A 318 -37.42 -0.04 25.33
C LEU A 318 -36.98 -0.99 26.45
#